data_AF-A0A8C9W7E7-F1
#
_entry.id   AF-A0A8C9W7E7-F1
#
_cell.length_a   1.000
_cell.length_b   1.000
_cell.length_c   1.000
_cell.angle_alpha   90.00
_cell.angle_beta   90.00
_cell.angle_gamma   90.00
#
_symmetry.space_group_name_H-M   'P 1'
#
loop_
_entity.id
_entity.type
_entity.pdbx_description
1 polymer ?
#
loop_
_entity_poly.entity_id
_entity_poly.type
_entity_poly.pdbx_seq_one_letter_code
_entity_poly.pdbx_strand_id
1 'polypeptide(L)'
;PFVIHMIWSILHRPSAPKIPDGEKVDFDDIQKKRQNKDLIELQALIDAHFEHRKKEEEELIALKERIEKRRSERAEQQRIRADKEKERQTRREEERLRREEADAKRKADDEAKKKSVLSGMGSNYSSYLQKADQKRGGKKQTEREKKKKILAERRKPLNIDHLNEDKLREKAKELWEVMHTLESEKFDHIEKLKRQKYEVSTFHSGQSGTVKKSGKLNI
;
A
#
# COMPACT_ATOMS: atom_id res chain seq x y z
N PRO A 1 -87.75 -19.23 22.00
CA PRO A 1 -86.31 -18.84 22.00
C PRO A 1 -85.97 -17.72 23.01
N PHE A 2 -86.72 -16.61 23.03
CA PHE A 2 -86.43 -15.46 23.91
C PHE A 2 -86.71 -15.71 25.40
N VAL A 3 -87.76 -16.45 25.74
CA VAL A 3 -88.12 -16.73 27.15
C VAL A 3 -87.11 -17.65 27.84
N ILE A 4 -86.54 -18.61 27.11
CA ILE A 4 -85.51 -19.54 27.63
C ILE A 4 -84.19 -18.79 27.91
N HIS A 5 -83.81 -17.84 27.05
CA HIS A 5 -82.64 -16.98 27.25
C HIS A 5 -82.81 -16.00 28.43
N MET A 6 -84.04 -15.51 28.64
CA MET A 6 -84.37 -14.63 29.75
C MET A 6 -84.37 -15.37 31.09
N ILE A 7 -84.90 -16.60 31.14
CA ILE A 7 -84.87 -17.45 32.34
C ILE A 7 -83.43 -17.90 32.67
N TRP A 8 -82.61 -18.21 31.66
CA TRP A 8 -81.20 -18.56 31.88
C TRP A 8 -80.37 -17.40 32.44
N SER A 9 -80.63 -16.16 31.99
CA SER A 9 -79.97 -14.94 32.52
C SER A 9 -80.44 -14.55 33.93
N ILE A 10 -81.68 -14.89 34.30
CA ILE A 10 -82.20 -14.66 35.66
C ILE A 10 -81.68 -15.74 36.64
N LEU A 11 -81.48 -16.97 36.17
CA LEU A 11 -81.01 -18.09 37.00
C LEU A 11 -79.48 -18.13 37.18
N HIS A 12 -78.70 -17.55 36.26
CA HIS A 12 -77.23 -17.49 36.33
C HIS A 12 -76.72 -16.06 36.56
N ARG A 13 -77.19 -15.42 37.62
CA ARG A 13 -76.53 -14.24 38.17
C ARG A 13 -75.19 -14.71 38.78
N PRO A 14 -74.01 -14.28 38.30
CA PRO A 14 -72.77 -14.62 38.95
C PRO A 14 -72.82 -14.00 40.35
N SER A 15 -72.96 -14.84 41.36
CA SER A 15 -72.86 -14.41 42.75
C SER A 15 -71.46 -13.81 42.91
N ALA A 16 -71.40 -12.58 43.42
CA ALA A 16 -70.13 -11.93 43.71
C ALA A 16 -69.24 -12.91 44.51
N PRO A 17 -67.94 -13.04 44.18
CA PRO A 17 -67.05 -13.92 44.91
C PRO A 17 -67.19 -13.59 46.39
N LYS A 18 -67.63 -14.56 47.19
CA LYS A 18 -67.69 -14.39 48.65
C LYS A 18 -66.25 -14.14 49.09
N ILE A 19 -65.96 -12.89 49.42
CA ILE A 19 -64.72 -12.52 50.09
C ILE A 19 -64.74 -13.31 51.39
N PRO A 20 -63.73 -14.14 51.68
CA PRO A 20 -63.65 -14.82 52.97
C PRO A 20 -63.67 -13.74 54.06
N ASP A 21 -64.71 -13.78 54.90
CA ASP A 21 -64.87 -12.89 56.03
C ASP A 21 -63.68 -13.09 56.97
N GLY A 22 -62.89 -12.04 57.13
CA GLY A 22 -62.08 -11.84 58.33
C GLY A 22 -60.64 -12.33 58.31
N GLU A 23 -59.92 -12.27 57.19
CA GLU A 23 -58.47 -12.04 57.29
C GLU A 23 -58.26 -10.53 57.30
N LYS A 24 -58.01 -9.96 58.49
CA LYS A 24 -57.62 -8.55 58.63
C LYS A 24 -56.52 -8.31 57.61
N VAL A 25 -56.79 -7.44 56.65
CA VAL A 25 -55.78 -6.99 55.70
C VAL A 25 -54.70 -6.33 56.54
N ASP A 26 -53.60 -7.05 56.78
CA ASP A 26 -52.56 -6.63 57.67
C ASP A 26 -51.70 -5.61 56.92
N PHE A 27 -51.98 -4.32 57.15
CA PHE A 27 -51.33 -3.23 56.43
C PHE A 27 -49.80 -3.28 56.59
N ASP A 28 -49.31 -3.82 57.71
CA ASP A 28 -47.90 -4.09 57.95
C ASP A 28 -47.34 -5.19 57.02
N ASP A 29 -48.11 -6.22 56.69
CA ASP A 29 -47.71 -7.28 55.75
C ASP A 29 -47.67 -6.75 54.31
N ILE A 30 -48.62 -5.89 53.92
CA ILE A 30 -48.60 -5.22 52.62
C ILE A 30 -47.37 -4.33 52.49
N GLN A 31 -47.05 -3.56 53.54
CA GLN A 31 -45.89 -2.68 53.53
C GLN A 31 -44.57 -3.47 53.49
N LYS A 32 -44.47 -4.57 54.25
CA LYS A 32 -43.30 -5.48 54.20
C LYS A 32 -43.15 -6.15 52.84
N LYS A 33 -44.25 -6.63 52.22
CA LYS A 33 -44.23 -7.21 50.88
C LYS A 33 -43.79 -6.20 49.82
N ARG A 34 -44.24 -4.94 49.94
CA ARG A 34 -43.77 -3.85 49.06
C ARG A 34 -42.29 -3.57 49.24
N GLN A 35 -41.81 -3.42 50.47
CA GLN A 35 -40.38 -3.20 50.75
C GLN A 35 -39.53 -4.37 50.25
N ASN A 36 -39.94 -5.62 50.47
CA ASN A 36 -39.23 -6.79 49.97
C ASN A 36 -39.20 -6.83 48.44
N LYS A 37 -40.30 -6.47 47.78
CA LYS A 37 -40.35 -6.37 46.31
C LYS A 37 -39.39 -5.30 45.81
N ASP A 38 -39.43 -4.11 46.38
CA ASP A 38 -38.56 -2.99 45.99
C ASP A 38 -37.08 -3.35 46.22
N LEU A 39 -36.74 -4.06 47.31
CA LEU A 39 -35.39 -4.56 47.57
C LEU A 39 -34.94 -5.60 46.55
N ILE A 40 -35.81 -6.54 46.16
CA ILE A 40 -35.51 -7.55 45.14
C ILE A 40 -35.32 -6.89 43.77
N GLU A 41 -36.18 -5.94 43.40
CA GLU A 41 -36.05 -5.20 42.14
C GLU A 41 -34.78 -4.36 42.10
N LEU A 42 -34.42 -3.70 43.20
CA LEU A 42 -33.16 -2.97 43.32
C LEU A 42 -31.95 -3.91 43.19
N GLN A 43 -31.96 -5.07 43.85
CA GLN A 43 -30.88 -6.05 43.72
C GLN A 43 -30.76 -6.56 42.27
N ALA A 44 -31.89 -6.87 41.62
CA ALA A 44 -31.91 -7.32 40.23
C ALA A 44 -31.37 -6.25 39.26
N LEU A 45 -31.69 -4.96 39.50
CA LEU A 45 -31.15 -3.85 38.71
C LEU A 45 -29.65 -3.66 38.92
N ILE A 46 -29.18 -3.80 40.15
CA ILE A 46 -27.75 -3.74 40.49
C ILE A 46 -27.00 -4.87 39.76
N ASP A 47 -27.47 -6.10 39.88
CA ASP A 47 -26.84 -7.27 39.26
C ASP A 47 -26.86 -7.16 37.72
N ALA A 48 -27.99 -6.73 37.15
CA ALA A 48 -28.08 -6.50 35.70
C ALA A 48 -27.11 -5.42 35.22
N HIS A 49 -26.91 -4.34 35.98
CA HIS A 49 -25.97 -3.29 35.64
C HIS A 49 -24.52 -3.79 35.65
N PHE A 50 -24.13 -4.54 36.69
CA PHE A 50 -22.79 -5.12 36.78
C PHE A 50 -22.53 -6.16 35.70
N GLU A 51 -23.49 -7.05 35.44
CA GLU A 51 -23.38 -8.07 34.39
C GLU A 51 -23.30 -7.44 32.99
N HIS A 52 -24.07 -6.38 32.73
CA HIS A 52 -23.98 -5.66 31.46
C HIS A 52 -22.60 -5.00 31.29
N ARG A 53 -22.14 -4.26 32.31
CA ARG A 53 -20.82 -3.62 32.31
C ARG A 53 -19.69 -4.63 32.12
N LYS A 54 -19.76 -5.77 32.81
CA LYS A 54 -18.78 -6.84 32.70
C LYS A 54 -18.73 -7.42 31.29
N LYS A 55 -19.89 -7.72 30.69
CA LYS A 55 -19.96 -8.21 29.30
C LYS A 55 -19.41 -7.20 28.30
N GLU A 56 -19.79 -5.93 28.44
CA GLU A 56 -19.24 -4.86 27.59
C GLU A 56 -17.72 -4.72 27.73
N GLU A 57 -17.19 -4.83 28.96
CA GLU A 57 -15.75 -4.77 29.20
C GLU A 57 -15.01 -5.97 28.60
N GLU A 58 -15.54 -7.18 28.75
CA GLU A 58 -14.99 -8.40 28.14
C GLU A 58 -14.99 -8.30 26.61
N GLU A 59 -16.07 -7.82 25.99
CA GLU A 59 -16.16 -7.59 24.55
C GLU A 59 -15.16 -6.53 24.07
N LEU A 60 -15.02 -5.44 24.83
CA LEU A 60 -14.07 -4.37 24.53
C LEU A 60 -12.62 -4.87 24.60
N ILE A 61 -12.30 -5.67 25.62
CA ILE A 61 -10.98 -6.29 25.79
C ILE A 61 -10.71 -7.24 24.63
N ALA A 62 -11.63 -8.15 24.31
CA ALA A 62 -11.48 -9.09 23.20
C ALA A 62 -11.31 -8.36 21.85
N LEU A 63 -12.01 -7.24 21.64
CA LEU A 63 -11.86 -6.42 20.45
C LEU A 63 -10.48 -5.73 20.41
N LYS A 64 -10.03 -5.16 21.53
CA LYS A 64 -8.70 -4.54 21.64
C LYS A 64 -7.60 -5.56 21.37
N GLU A 65 -7.67 -6.75 21.95
CA GLU A 65 -6.72 -7.83 21.70
C GLU A 65 -6.68 -8.22 20.22
N ARG A 66 -7.83 -8.32 19.55
CA ARG A 66 -7.89 -8.62 18.11
C ARG A 66 -7.31 -7.50 17.25
N ILE A 67 -7.47 -6.24 17.65
CA ILE A 67 -6.85 -5.09 16.98
C ILE A 67 -5.34 -5.12 17.19
N GLU A 68 -4.89 -5.34 18.42
CA GLU A 68 -3.47 -5.38 18.78
C GLU A 68 -2.74 -6.53 18.08
N LYS A 69 -3.35 -7.72 18.03
CA LYS A 69 -2.85 -8.86 17.25
C LYS A 69 -2.70 -8.51 15.76
N ARG A 70 -3.69 -7.86 15.15
CA ARG A 70 -3.60 -7.44 13.74
C ARG A 70 -2.56 -6.34 13.51
N ARG A 71 -2.27 -5.50 14.52
CA ARG A 71 -1.21 -4.50 14.45
C ARG A 71 0.17 -5.14 14.57
N SER A 72 0.36 -6.06 15.50
CA SER A 72 1.61 -6.79 15.67
C SER A 72 1.94 -7.65 14.46
N GLU A 73 0.94 -8.34 13.87
CA GLU A 73 1.11 -9.10 12.62
C GLU A 73 1.54 -8.19 11.45
N ARG A 74 0.95 -7.00 11.32
CA ARG A 74 1.35 -6.02 10.29
C ARG A 74 2.77 -5.49 10.52
N ALA A 75 3.11 -5.17 11.77
CA ALA A 75 4.44 -4.72 12.14
C ALA A 75 5.49 -5.81 11.83
N GLU A 76 5.20 -7.06 12.16
CA GLU A 76 6.08 -8.19 11.90
C GLU A 76 6.25 -8.45 10.40
N GLN A 77 5.16 -8.42 9.62
CA GLN A 77 5.24 -8.49 8.16
C GLN A 77 6.12 -7.38 7.57
N GLN A 78 6.03 -6.16 8.13
CA GLN A 78 6.85 -5.04 7.69
C GLN A 78 8.33 -5.24 8.04
N ARG A 79 8.64 -5.78 9.24
CA ARG A 79 10.01 -6.15 9.64
C ARG A 79 10.59 -7.21 8.72
N ILE A 80 9.87 -8.30 8.47
CA ILE A 80 10.31 -9.38 7.57
C ILE A 80 10.58 -8.83 6.15
N ARG A 81 9.73 -7.94 5.65
CA ARG A 81 9.94 -7.29 4.34
C ARG A 81 11.18 -6.40 4.34
N ALA A 82 11.39 -5.61 5.39
CA ALA A 82 12.56 -4.75 5.54
C ALA A 82 13.85 -5.57 5.62
N ASP A 83 13.87 -6.65 6.40
CA ASP A 83 15.02 -7.54 6.55
C ASP A 83 15.34 -8.26 5.23
N LYS A 84 14.33 -8.77 4.52
CA LYS A 84 14.52 -9.36 3.17
C LYS A 84 14.98 -8.36 2.12
N GLU A 85 14.63 -7.08 2.23
CA GLU A 85 15.17 -6.05 1.33
C GLU A 85 16.62 -5.72 1.70
N LYS A 86 16.92 -5.58 3.00
CA LYS A 86 18.27 -5.34 3.50
C LYS A 86 19.22 -6.47 3.10
N GLU A 87 18.83 -7.73 3.27
CA GLU A 87 19.61 -8.90 2.84
C GLU A 87 19.86 -8.91 1.32
N ARG A 88 18.85 -8.54 0.52
CA ARG A 88 19.02 -8.42 -0.94
C ARG A 88 19.94 -7.26 -1.31
N GLN A 89 19.97 -6.19 -0.54
CA GLN A 89 20.91 -5.08 -0.75
C GLN A 89 22.32 -5.48 -0.36
N THR A 90 22.53 -6.06 0.82
CA THR A 90 23.85 -6.52 1.28
C THR A 90 24.44 -7.56 0.33
N ARG A 91 23.65 -8.54 -0.13
CA ARG A 91 24.11 -9.53 -1.12
C ARG A 91 24.55 -8.88 -2.45
N ARG A 92 23.84 -7.85 -2.92
CA ARG A 92 24.23 -7.12 -4.15
C ARG A 92 25.49 -6.30 -3.94
N GLU A 93 25.65 -5.71 -2.75
CA GLU A 93 26.83 -4.93 -2.39
C GLU A 93 28.05 -5.82 -2.19
N GLU A 94 27.91 -6.97 -1.54
CA GLU A 94 28.97 -7.98 -1.38
C GLU A 94 29.40 -8.56 -2.74
N GLU A 95 28.46 -8.87 -3.64
CA GLU A 95 28.78 -9.33 -4.99
C GLU A 95 29.50 -8.23 -5.80
N ARG A 96 29.08 -6.97 -5.63
CA ARG A 96 29.75 -5.83 -6.25
C ARG A 96 31.15 -5.64 -5.68
N LEU A 97 31.33 -5.72 -4.36
CA LEU A 97 32.61 -5.58 -3.68
C LEU A 97 33.57 -6.70 -4.07
N ARG A 98 33.10 -7.96 -4.13
CA ARG A 98 33.89 -9.11 -4.58
C ARG A 98 34.32 -8.98 -6.05
N ARG A 99 33.45 -8.42 -6.90
CA ARG A 99 33.78 -8.13 -8.30
C ARG A 99 34.77 -6.98 -8.43
N GLU A 100 34.61 -5.92 -7.64
CA GLU A 100 35.54 -4.79 -7.58
C GLU A 100 36.91 -5.23 -7.07
N GLU A 101 36.98 -6.11 -6.07
CA GLU A 101 38.22 -6.69 -5.55
C GLU A 101 38.90 -7.61 -6.58
N ALA A 102 38.13 -8.44 -7.29
CA ALA A 102 38.64 -9.28 -8.38
C ALA A 102 39.13 -8.45 -9.58
N ASP A 103 38.41 -7.40 -9.96
CA ASP A 103 38.81 -6.49 -11.04
C ASP A 103 40.01 -5.63 -10.63
N ALA A 104 40.13 -5.24 -9.35
CA ALA A 104 41.29 -4.55 -8.81
C ALA A 104 42.53 -5.45 -8.80
N LYS A 105 42.39 -6.71 -8.35
CA LYS A 105 43.48 -7.70 -8.39
C LYS A 105 43.92 -7.99 -9.83
N ARG A 106 42.97 -8.18 -10.75
CA ARG A 106 43.26 -8.35 -12.18
C ARG A 106 43.90 -7.11 -12.79
N LYS A 107 43.49 -5.90 -12.38
CA LYS A 107 44.10 -4.64 -12.82
C LYS A 107 45.54 -4.52 -12.33
N ALA A 108 45.82 -4.89 -11.09
CA ALA A 108 47.17 -4.94 -10.55
C ALA A 108 48.07 -5.96 -11.29
N ASP A 109 47.55 -7.17 -11.56
CA ASP A 109 48.29 -8.19 -12.32
C ASP A 109 48.51 -7.79 -13.79
N ASP A 110 47.50 -7.20 -14.44
CA ASP A 110 47.61 -6.68 -15.80
C ASP A 110 48.60 -5.52 -15.85
N GLU A 111 48.61 -4.62 -14.86
CA GLU A 111 49.53 -3.48 -14.80
C GLU A 111 50.97 -3.92 -14.51
N ALA A 112 51.17 -4.94 -13.69
CA ALA A 112 52.47 -5.58 -13.49
C ALA A 112 52.96 -6.27 -14.78
N LYS A 113 52.10 -7.06 -15.44
CA LYS A 113 52.41 -7.68 -16.74
C LYS A 113 52.63 -6.65 -17.83
N LYS A 114 51.84 -5.59 -17.87
CA LYS A 114 51.95 -4.50 -18.84
C LYS A 114 53.18 -3.64 -18.58
N LYS A 115 53.61 -3.43 -17.34
CA LYS A 115 54.91 -2.81 -17.02
C LYS A 115 56.07 -3.70 -17.51
N SER A 116 55.93 -5.02 -17.36
CA SER A 116 56.87 -6.00 -17.91
C SER A 116 56.87 -6.02 -19.45
N VAL A 117 55.71 -5.91 -20.10
CA VAL A 117 55.57 -5.98 -21.57
C VAL A 117 55.80 -4.64 -22.26
N LEU A 118 55.45 -3.50 -21.66
CA LEU A 118 55.81 -2.15 -22.15
C LEU A 118 57.32 -1.91 -22.09
N SER A 119 58.03 -2.61 -21.20
CA SER A 119 59.49 -2.66 -21.23
C SER A 119 60.04 -3.49 -22.39
N GLY A 120 59.20 -4.27 -23.10
CA GLY A 120 59.63 -5.25 -24.10
C GLY A 120 59.07 -5.07 -25.52
N MET A 121 57.96 -4.35 -25.75
CA MET A 121 57.35 -4.28 -27.09
C MET A 121 56.67 -2.93 -27.37
N GLY A 122 57.17 -2.22 -28.38
CA GLY A 122 56.82 -0.84 -28.70
C GLY A 122 55.45 -0.59 -29.37
N SER A 123 55.07 0.69 -29.29
CA SER A 123 54.16 1.54 -30.10
C SER A 123 52.74 1.10 -30.52
N ASN A 124 52.39 -0.19 -30.64
CA ASN A 124 51.05 -0.59 -31.13
C ASN A 124 50.00 -0.82 -30.02
N TYR A 125 50.41 -0.76 -28.76
CA TYR A 125 49.55 -1.04 -27.60
C TYR A 125 48.67 0.17 -27.17
N SER A 126 48.93 1.36 -27.73
CA SER A 126 48.27 2.63 -27.33
C SER A 126 46.76 2.67 -27.66
N SER A 127 46.33 2.09 -28.78
CA SER A 127 44.92 2.11 -29.21
C SER A 127 43.99 1.20 -28.38
N TYR A 128 44.50 0.05 -27.93
CA TYR A 128 43.74 -0.89 -27.10
C TYR A 128 43.47 -0.32 -25.69
N LEU A 129 44.38 0.52 -25.18
CA LEU A 129 44.24 1.14 -23.87
C LEU A 129 43.14 2.18 -23.79
N GLN A 130 42.95 3.01 -24.81
CA GLN A 130 41.88 4.01 -24.78
C GLN A 130 40.48 3.38 -24.71
N LYS A 131 40.29 2.21 -25.32
CA LYS A 131 39.02 1.43 -25.20
C LYS A 131 38.87 0.74 -23.85
N ALA A 132 39.98 0.34 -23.22
CA ALA A 132 39.96 -0.28 -21.89
C ALA A 132 39.74 0.75 -20.76
N ASP A 133 40.25 1.97 -20.91
CA ASP A 133 40.14 3.02 -19.90
C ASP A 133 38.71 3.59 -19.81
N GLN A 134 38.00 3.69 -20.95
CA GLN A 134 36.55 3.99 -20.96
C GLN A 134 35.69 2.95 -20.24
N LYS A 135 36.18 1.71 -20.05
CA LYS A 135 35.52 0.65 -19.30
C LYS A 135 35.96 0.56 -17.83
N ARG A 136 37.07 1.20 -17.44
CA ARG A 136 37.66 1.12 -16.08
C ARG A 136 37.33 2.31 -15.17
N GLY A 137 36.74 3.39 -15.69
CA GLY A 137 36.11 4.43 -14.89
C GLY A 137 34.73 3.96 -14.40
N GLY A 138 34.47 4.08 -13.09
CA GLY A 138 33.32 3.52 -12.36
C GLY A 138 32.04 3.34 -13.16
N LYS A 139 31.44 2.15 -13.05
CA LYS A 139 30.26 1.65 -13.78
C LYS A 139 29.32 2.80 -14.15
N LYS A 140 29.49 3.38 -15.35
CA LYS A 140 28.62 4.46 -15.83
C LYS A 140 27.20 3.95 -15.71
N GLN A 141 26.40 4.65 -14.90
CA GLN A 141 25.00 4.26 -14.68
C GLN A 141 24.36 4.08 -16.06
N THR A 142 23.87 2.86 -16.31
CA THR A 142 23.35 2.54 -17.65
C THR A 142 22.17 3.45 -17.95
N GLU A 143 21.94 3.77 -19.23
CA GLU A 143 20.76 4.58 -19.61
C GLU A 143 19.44 3.96 -19.10
N ARG A 144 19.42 2.63 -18.95
CA ARG A 144 18.31 1.90 -18.31
C ARG A 144 18.14 2.25 -16.82
N GLU A 145 19.23 2.31 -16.06
CA GLU A 145 19.23 2.67 -14.65
C GLU A 145 18.88 4.15 -14.46
N LYS A 146 19.40 5.04 -15.32
CA LYS A 146 19.03 6.47 -15.31
C LYS A 146 17.54 6.66 -15.59
N LYS A 147 17.00 6.01 -16.63
CA LYS A 147 15.57 6.04 -16.93
C LYS A 147 14.75 5.55 -15.74
N LYS A 148 15.16 4.45 -15.11
CA LYS A 148 14.46 3.91 -13.93
C LYS A 148 14.50 4.89 -12.76
N LYS A 149 15.65 5.55 -12.51
CA LYS A 149 15.79 6.57 -11.47
C LYS A 149 14.86 7.76 -11.73
N ILE A 150 14.88 8.32 -12.93
CA ILE A 150 14.04 9.47 -13.33
C ILE A 150 12.54 9.11 -13.21
N LEU A 151 12.13 7.93 -13.65
CA LEU A 151 10.73 7.50 -13.53
C LEU A 151 10.29 7.28 -12.08
N ALA A 152 11.19 6.77 -11.23
CA ALA A 152 10.91 6.63 -9.81
C ALA A 152 10.77 7.98 -9.12
N GLU A 153 11.61 8.96 -9.48
CA GLU A 153 11.56 10.34 -8.97
C GLU A 153 10.27 11.08 -9.39
N ARG A 154 9.82 10.87 -10.64
CA ARG A 154 8.55 11.43 -11.13
C ARG A 154 7.32 10.79 -10.49
N ARG A 155 7.42 9.56 -9.99
CA ARG A 155 6.29 8.82 -9.42
C ARG A 155 6.05 9.27 -7.97
N LYS A 156 5.05 10.13 -7.78
CA LYS A 156 4.56 10.48 -6.45
C LYS A 156 3.80 9.30 -5.83
N PRO A 157 4.11 8.88 -4.59
CA PRO A 157 3.35 7.84 -3.91
C PRO A 157 1.91 8.33 -3.68
N LEU A 158 0.93 7.49 -3.98
CA LEU A 158 -0.48 7.78 -3.75
C LEU A 158 -0.84 7.33 -2.34
N ASN A 159 -1.24 8.27 -1.50
CA ASN A 159 -1.82 7.98 -0.19
C ASN A 159 -3.30 8.40 -0.21
N ILE A 160 -4.20 7.41 -0.28
CA ILE A 160 -5.64 7.63 -0.42
C ILE A 160 -6.46 7.06 0.75
N ASP A 161 -5.83 6.30 1.66
CA ASP A 161 -6.51 5.50 2.69
C ASP A 161 -7.18 6.35 3.78
N HIS A 162 -6.90 7.65 3.83
CA HIS A 162 -7.37 8.58 4.87
C HIS A 162 -8.06 9.82 4.29
N LEU A 163 -8.50 9.77 3.03
CA LEU A 163 -9.15 10.90 2.36
C LEU A 163 -10.69 10.77 2.42
N ASN A 164 -11.37 11.90 2.62
CA ASN A 164 -12.83 12.02 2.52
C ASN A 164 -13.27 12.07 1.04
N GLU A 165 -14.55 11.83 0.75
CA GLU A 165 -15.10 11.74 -0.61
C GLU A 165 -14.78 12.96 -1.49
N ASP A 166 -14.96 14.17 -0.96
CA ASP A 166 -14.67 15.41 -1.71
C ASP A 166 -13.19 15.52 -2.09
N LYS A 167 -12.29 15.15 -1.17
CA LYS A 167 -10.84 15.15 -1.42
C LYS A 167 -10.44 14.05 -2.40
N LEU A 168 -11.14 12.91 -2.41
CA LEU A 168 -10.93 11.86 -3.40
C LEU A 168 -11.34 12.33 -4.80
N ARG A 169 -12.44 13.09 -4.94
CA ARG A 169 -12.86 13.69 -6.22
C ARG A 169 -11.84 14.70 -6.73
N GLU A 170 -11.28 15.54 -5.86
CA GLU A 170 -10.19 16.46 -6.22
C GLU A 170 -8.93 15.71 -6.66
N LYS A 171 -8.50 14.68 -5.92
CA LYS A 171 -7.35 13.86 -6.32
C LYS A 171 -7.57 13.11 -7.63
N ALA A 172 -8.78 12.63 -7.91
CA ALA A 172 -9.09 12.03 -9.20
C ALA A 172 -8.93 13.03 -10.35
N LYS A 173 -9.41 14.27 -10.17
CA LYS A 173 -9.24 15.35 -11.15
C LYS A 173 -7.75 15.71 -11.35
N GLU A 174 -6.99 15.89 -10.27
CA GLU A 174 -5.55 16.17 -10.37
C GLU A 174 -4.80 15.06 -11.14
N LEU A 175 -5.09 13.79 -10.86
CA LEU A 175 -4.45 12.67 -11.56
C LEU A 175 -4.84 12.61 -13.03
N TRP A 176 -6.09 12.93 -13.35
CA TRP A 176 -6.57 13.03 -14.71
C TRP A 176 -5.84 14.14 -15.48
N GLU A 177 -5.68 15.32 -14.91
CA GLU A 177 -4.94 16.43 -15.53
C GLU A 177 -3.47 16.09 -15.78
N VAL A 178 -2.81 15.43 -14.81
CA VAL A 178 -1.43 14.95 -14.97
C VAL A 178 -1.33 13.94 -16.10
N MET A 179 -2.27 12.99 -16.18
CA MET A 179 -2.31 12.02 -17.28
C MET A 179 -2.50 12.73 -18.63
N HIS A 180 -3.45 13.65 -18.73
CA HIS A 180 -3.74 14.38 -19.95
C HIS A 180 -2.53 15.21 -20.44
N THR A 181 -1.83 15.87 -19.52
CA THR A 181 -0.61 16.62 -19.84
C THR A 181 0.50 15.70 -20.36
N LEU A 182 0.73 14.55 -19.72
CA LEU A 182 1.72 13.57 -20.17
C LEU A 182 1.37 12.97 -21.54
N GLU A 183 0.09 12.80 -21.85
CA GLU A 183 -0.36 12.36 -23.17
C GLU A 183 -0.12 13.41 -24.25
N SER A 184 -0.36 14.68 -23.94
CA SER A 184 -0.05 15.81 -24.82
C SER A 184 1.45 15.88 -25.12
N GLU A 185 2.31 15.85 -24.09
CA GLU A 185 3.77 15.86 -24.25
C GLU A 185 4.26 14.67 -25.08
N LYS A 186 3.69 13.48 -24.86
CA LYS A 186 3.99 12.28 -25.65
C LYS A 186 3.64 12.49 -27.12
N PHE A 187 2.50 13.10 -27.43
CA PHE A 187 2.08 13.39 -28.79
C PHE A 187 3.07 14.34 -29.48
N ASP A 188 3.42 15.46 -28.83
CA ASP A 188 4.39 16.43 -29.37
C ASP A 188 5.76 15.81 -29.64
N HIS A 189 6.23 14.94 -28.73
CA HIS A 189 7.46 14.19 -28.91
C HIS A 189 7.41 13.21 -30.09
N ILE A 190 6.27 12.55 -30.30
CA ILE A 190 6.07 11.64 -31.45
C ILE A 190 6.12 12.43 -32.76
N GLU A 191 5.42 13.55 -32.86
CA GLU A 191 5.41 14.38 -34.07
C GLU A 191 6.80 14.98 -34.35
N LYS A 192 7.47 15.47 -33.30
CA LYS A 192 8.86 15.95 -33.41
C LYS A 192 9.80 14.86 -33.91
N LEU A 193 9.67 13.63 -33.41
CA LEU A 193 10.49 12.50 -33.84
C LEU A 193 10.24 12.13 -35.30
N LYS A 194 8.98 12.16 -35.76
CA LYS A 194 8.62 11.95 -37.17
C LYS A 194 9.31 13.00 -38.07
N ARG A 195 9.24 14.27 -37.70
CA ARG A 195 9.90 15.38 -38.42
C ARG A 195 11.42 15.20 -38.46
N GLN A 196 12.05 14.89 -37.33
CA GLN A 196 13.50 14.65 -37.27
C GLN A 196 13.92 13.45 -38.11
N LYS A 197 13.14 12.36 -38.14
CA LYS A 197 13.41 11.21 -39.02
C LYS A 197 13.40 11.60 -40.49
N TYR A 198 12.45 12.44 -40.90
CA TYR A 198 12.39 12.95 -42.26
C TYR A 198 13.61 13.82 -42.60
N GLU A 199 13.94 14.79 -41.73
CA GLU A 199 15.13 15.63 -41.88
C GLU A 199 16.41 14.79 -42.00
N VAL A 200 16.63 13.84 -41.10
CA VAL A 200 17.82 12.97 -41.15
C VAL A 200 17.87 12.16 -42.45
N SER A 201 16.73 11.66 -42.93
CA SER A 201 16.65 10.93 -44.20
C SER A 201 16.99 11.81 -45.41
N THR A 202 16.46 13.04 -45.46
CA THR A 202 16.75 13.99 -46.55
C THR A 202 18.20 14.49 -46.50
N PHE A 203 18.77 14.70 -45.31
CA PHE A 203 20.19 15.02 -45.15
C PHE A 203 21.08 13.87 -45.64
N HIS A 204 20.76 12.61 -45.32
CA HIS A 204 21.54 11.46 -45.80
C HIS A 204 21.45 11.29 -47.32
N SER A 205 20.25 11.44 -47.91
CA SER A 205 20.10 11.36 -49.36
C SER A 205 20.82 12.52 -50.07
N GLY A 206 20.78 13.72 -49.50
CA GLY A 206 21.53 14.90 -49.96
C GLY A 206 23.05 14.69 -49.94
N GLN A 207 23.61 14.20 -48.82
CA GLN A 207 25.05 13.88 -48.73
C GLN A 207 25.46 12.75 -49.69
N SER A 208 24.62 11.73 -49.87
CA SER A 208 24.91 10.67 -50.84
C SER A 208 24.93 11.19 -52.28
N GLY A 209 24.09 12.18 -52.59
CA GLY A 209 24.02 12.82 -53.90
C GLY A 209 25.21 13.74 -54.17
N THR A 210 25.70 14.46 -53.17
CA THR A 210 26.90 15.31 -53.31
C THR A 210 28.17 14.47 -53.48
N VAL A 211 28.33 13.39 -52.72
CA VAL A 211 29.46 12.45 -52.86
C VAL A 211 29.48 11.78 -54.25
N LYS A 212 28.30 11.42 -54.80
CA LYS A 212 28.19 10.88 -56.17
C LYS A 212 28.52 11.91 -57.25
N LYS A 213 28.21 13.18 -57.05
CA LYS A 213 28.56 14.27 -57.98
C LYS A 213 30.05 14.60 -57.91
N SER A 214 30.67 14.63 -56.73
CA SER A 214 32.11 14.88 -56.57
C SER A 214 32.97 13.71 -57.05
N GLY A 215 32.48 12.46 -56.97
CA GLY A 215 33.16 11.29 -57.52
C GLY A 215 33.10 11.15 -59.04
N LYS A 216 32.17 11.85 -59.71
CA LYS A 216 32.07 11.91 -61.18
C LYS A 216 32.83 13.07 -61.82
N LEU A 217 33.31 14.03 -61.03
CA LEU A 217 34.11 15.17 -61.50
C LEU A 217 35.63 14.92 -61.44
N ASN A 218 36.07 13.76 -60.93
CA ASN A 218 37.49 13.39 -60.77
C ASN A 218 37.92 12.24 -61.72
N ILE A 219 37.32 12.15 -62.90
CA ILE A 219 37.81 11.38 -64.07
C ILE A 219 37.82 12.36 -65.24
#